data_AF-A0A671QQR8-F1
#
_entry.id   AF-A0A671QQR8-F1
#
_cell.length_a   1.000
_cell.length_b   1.000
_cell.length_c   1.000
_cell.angle_alpha   90.00
_cell.angle_beta   90.00
_cell.angle_gamma   90.00
#
_symmetry.space_group_name_H-M   'P 1'
#
loop_
_entity.id
_entity.type
_entity.pdbx_description
1 polymer ?
#
loop_
_entity_poly.entity_id
_entity_poly.type
_entity_poly.pdbx_seq_one_letter_code
_entity_poly.pdbx_strand_id
1 'polypeptide(L)'
;MVLWIRVFLRTALLFEKTGNGEEGGRRFYTCSACRDRKDCNFFQWADKKISEARMLAREEQNRSKMPLFKFVSLPLEQRRFCVDCQLLILPGESANHAKHFLRTSQCSD
;
A
#
# COMPACT_ATOMS: atom_id res chain seq x y z
N MET A 1 15.16 -12.31 15.50
CA MET A 1 14.20 -12.92 14.54
C MET A 1 12.83 -12.23 14.61
N VAL A 2 12.79 -10.89 14.59
CA VAL A 2 11.53 -10.12 14.66
C VAL A 2 11.72 -8.76 13.96
N LEU A 3 12.12 -8.78 12.69
CA LEU A 3 12.18 -7.56 11.87
C LEU A 3 11.72 -7.78 10.41
N TRP A 4 11.10 -8.93 10.13
CA TRP A 4 10.73 -9.31 8.76
C TRP A 4 9.22 -9.44 8.52
N ILE A 5 8.37 -9.13 9.52
CA ILE A 5 6.91 -9.34 9.42
C ILE A 5 6.10 -8.03 9.50
N ARG A 6 6.75 -6.86 9.67
CA ARG A 6 6.05 -5.56 9.72
C ARG A 6 6.23 -4.68 8.48
N VAL A 7 6.33 -5.28 7.29
CA VAL A 7 6.16 -4.56 6.01
C VAL A 7 5.09 -5.25 5.16
N PHE A 8 3.93 -5.51 5.76
CA PHE A 8 2.72 -5.69 4.98
C PHE A 8 2.18 -4.32 4.61
N LEU A 9 2.51 -3.85 3.41
CA LEU A 9 1.47 -3.46 2.46
C LEU A 9 1.96 -3.67 1.03
N ARG A 10 1.38 -4.71 0.41
CA ARG A 10 1.60 -5.22 -0.95
C ARG A 10 2.94 -5.96 -1.12
N THR A 11 2.84 -7.28 -1.18
CA THR A 11 3.93 -8.16 -1.62
C THR A 11 4.37 -7.77 -3.03
N ALA A 12 5.67 -7.76 -3.26
CA ALA A 12 6.22 -7.68 -4.61
C ALA A 12 6.17 -9.05 -5.26
N LEU A 13 5.97 -9.08 -6.58
CA LEU A 13 6.09 -10.30 -7.37
C LEU A 13 7.46 -10.35 -8.03
N LEU A 14 8.03 -11.55 -8.08
CA LEU A 14 9.27 -11.84 -8.80
C LEU A 14 8.94 -12.19 -10.25
N PHE A 15 9.63 -11.56 -11.17
CA PHE A 15 9.54 -11.79 -12.61
C PHE A 15 10.90 -12.18 -13.16
N GLU A 16 10.90 -12.92 -14.25
CA GLU A 16 12.10 -13.24 -15.02
C GLU A 16 11.90 -12.71 -16.45
N LYS A 17 12.93 -12.05 -17.00
CA LYS A 17 12.87 -11.57 -18.38
C LYS A 17 13.10 -12.76 -19.32
N THR A 18 12.07 -13.13 -20.09
CA THR A 18 12.19 -14.13 -21.15
C THR A 18 12.65 -13.44 -22.43
N GLY A 19 13.78 -13.90 -23.00
CA GLY A 19 14.33 -13.35 -24.24
C GLY A 19 15.82 -13.61 -24.38
N ASN A 20 16.33 -13.52 -25.62
CA ASN A 20 17.71 -13.90 -25.97
C ASN A 20 18.71 -12.73 -25.84
N GLY A 21 18.32 -11.61 -25.21
CA GLY A 21 19.20 -10.45 -25.01
C GLY A 21 20.11 -10.60 -23.78
N GLU A 22 20.99 -9.62 -23.55
CA GLU A 22 21.94 -9.62 -22.41
C GLU A 22 21.28 -9.75 -21.03
N GLU A 23 20.02 -9.32 -20.91
CA GLU A 23 19.24 -9.42 -19.67
C GLU A 23 18.32 -10.66 -19.63
N GLY A 24 18.42 -11.57 -20.59
CA GLY A 24 17.68 -12.82 -20.63
C GLY A 24 17.94 -13.65 -19.37
N GLY A 25 16.86 -14.15 -18.75
CA GLY A 25 16.94 -14.92 -17.49
C GLY A 25 17.17 -14.06 -16.24
N ARG A 26 17.37 -12.73 -16.38
CA ARG A 26 17.54 -11.86 -15.22
C ARG A 26 16.21 -11.63 -14.51
N ARG A 27 16.25 -11.73 -13.17
CA ARG A 27 15.06 -11.64 -12.31
C ARG A 27 14.93 -10.30 -11.62
N PHE A 28 13.69 -9.82 -11.46
CA PHE A 28 13.38 -8.55 -10.80
C PHE A 28 12.04 -8.59 -10.06
N TYR A 29 11.91 -7.76 -9.04
CA TYR A 29 10.70 -7.56 -8.27
C TYR A 29 9.96 -6.30 -8.72
N THR A 30 8.63 -6.38 -8.86
CA THR A 30 7.75 -5.22 -9.07
C THR A 30 6.50 -5.28 -8.19
N CYS A 31 5.76 -4.17 -8.13
CA CYS A 31 4.48 -4.11 -7.43
C CYS A 31 3.51 -5.17 -8.00
N SER A 32 2.83 -5.90 -7.11
CA SER A 32 1.81 -6.90 -7.49
C SER A 32 0.54 -6.29 -8.09
N ALA A 33 0.14 -5.10 -7.64
CA ALA A 33 -1.16 -4.51 -7.95
C ALA A 33 -1.13 -3.47 -9.09
N CYS A 34 0.04 -2.97 -9.49
CA CYS A 34 0.17 -1.86 -10.43
C CYS A 34 1.07 -2.27 -11.60
N ARG A 35 0.49 -2.97 -12.59
CA ARG A 35 1.24 -3.46 -13.76
C ARG A 35 1.75 -2.33 -14.65
N ASP A 36 0.97 -1.25 -14.79
CA ASP A 36 1.30 -0.06 -15.59
C ASP A 36 2.19 0.96 -14.85
N ARG A 37 2.57 0.67 -13.60
CA ARG A 37 3.50 1.44 -12.76
C ARG A 37 3.07 2.88 -12.45
N LYS A 38 1.84 3.29 -12.75
CA LYS A 38 1.36 4.66 -12.49
C LYS A 38 1.24 4.96 -11.00
N ASP A 39 0.62 4.06 -10.24
CA ASP A 39 0.39 4.27 -8.81
C ASP A 39 1.55 3.78 -7.92
N CYS A 40 2.40 2.92 -8.48
CA CYS A 40 3.56 2.36 -7.81
C CYS A 40 4.67 2.03 -8.81
N ASN A 41 5.75 2.82 -8.77
CA ASN A 41 6.94 2.65 -9.60
C ASN A 41 7.99 1.70 -9.00
N PHE A 42 7.57 0.78 -8.11
CA PHE A 42 8.51 -0.14 -7.45
C PHE A 42 9.18 -1.08 -8.46
N PHE A 43 10.50 -1.08 -8.44
CA PHE A 43 11.34 -1.99 -9.23
C PHE A 43 12.64 -2.29 -8.49
N GLN A 44 13.02 -3.56 -8.43
CA GLN A 44 14.26 -4.00 -7.80
C GLN A 44 14.82 -5.24 -8.49
N TRP A 45 16.04 -5.17 -8.99
CA TRP A 45 16.76 -6.36 -9.48
C TRP A 45 16.99 -7.36 -8.35
N ALA A 46 16.70 -8.64 -8.58
CA ALA A 46 16.74 -9.67 -7.54
C ALA A 46 18.18 -10.01 -7.10
N ASP A 47 19.15 -9.80 -7.98
CA ASP A 47 20.58 -10.02 -7.76
C ASP A 47 21.29 -8.81 -7.12
N LYS A 48 20.65 -7.63 -7.08
CA LYS A 48 21.28 -6.42 -6.54
C LYS A 48 21.00 -6.24 -5.06
N LYS A 49 22.06 -6.08 -4.26
CA LYS A 49 21.98 -5.60 -2.88
C LYS A 49 21.45 -4.17 -2.84
N ILE A 50 20.65 -3.87 -1.82
CA ILE A 50 20.02 -2.56 -1.61
C ILE A 50 20.81 -1.84 -0.53
N SER A 51 21.16 -0.58 -0.76
CA SER A 51 21.75 0.25 0.30
C SER A 51 20.73 0.55 1.38
N GLU A 52 21.20 0.74 2.62
CA GLU A 52 20.35 1.09 3.76
C GLU A 52 19.50 2.34 3.47
N ALA A 53 20.10 3.39 2.91
CA ALA A 53 19.39 4.60 2.52
C ALA A 53 18.21 4.33 1.57
N ARG A 54 18.37 3.43 0.59
CA ARG A 54 17.30 3.06 -0.34
C ARG A 54 16.22 2.21 0.34
N MET A 55 16.59 1.36 1.29
CA MET A 55 15.62 0.61 2.10
C MET A 55 14.77 1.55 2.95
N LEU A 56 15.39 2.48 3.68
CA LEU A 56 14.72 3.45 4.54
C LEU A 56 13.78 4.37 3.75
N ALA A 57 14.25 4.90 2.61
CA ALA A 57 13.41 5.72 1.73
C ALA A 57 12.17 4.97 1.24
N ARG A 58 12.31 3.65 0.98
CA ARG A 58 11.18 2.83 0.56
C ARG A 58 10.21 2.54 1.71
N GLU A 59 10.73 2.29 2.90
CA GLU A 59 9.91 2.08 4.09
C GLU A 59 9.06 3.31 4.40
N GLU A 60 9.64 4.51 4.31
CA GLU A 60 8.91 5.76 4.45
C GLU A 60 7.77 5.89 3.42
N GLN A 61 8.08 5.58 2.15
CA GLN A 61 7.07 5.60 1.08
C GLN A 61 5.96 4.57 1.32
N ASN A 62 6.28 3.39 1.82
CA ASN A 62 5.28 2.38 2.18
C ASN A 62 4.39 2.86 3.33
N ARG A 63 4.99 3.50 4.33
CA ARG A 63 4.28 4.02 5.51
C ARG A 63 3.35 5.17 5.15
N SER A 64 3.76 6.09 4.28
CA SER A 64 2.90 7.20 3.83
C SER A 64 1.72 6.71 2.98
N LYS A 65 1.91 5.62 2.23
CA LYS A 65 0.86 4.96 1.42
C LYS A 65 -0.02 3.99 2.20
N MET A 66 0.01 4.03 3.54
CA MET A 66 -0.76 3.19 4.44
C MET A 66 -1.93 3.98 5.07
N PRO A 67 -3.07 4.17 4.36
CA PRO A 67 -4.20 4.92 4.89
C PRO A 67 -4.94 4.18 6.01
N LEU A 68 -4.87 2.85 6.02
CA LEU A 68 -5.68 2.01 6.91
C LEU A 68 -5.26 2.10 8.38
N PHE A 69 -3.97 2.33 8.68
CA PHE A 69 -3.52 2.43 10.08
C PHE A 69 -4.18 3.61 10.81
N LYS A 70 -4.32 4.76 10.13
CA LYS A 70 -4.91 5.96 10.74
C LYS A 70 -6.38 5.75 11.10
N PHE A 71 -7.13 5.04 10.25
CA PHE A 71 -8.55 4.76 10.49
C PHE A 71 -8.76 3.73 11.62
N VAL A 72 -7.98 2.65 11.64
CA VAL A 72 -8.07 1.60 12.67
C VAL A 72 -7.74 2.15 14.06
N SER A 73 -6.87 3.17 14.16
CA SER A 73 -6.58 3.82 15.44
C SER A 73 -7.68 4.77 15.94
N LEU A 74 -8.68 5.12 15.13
CA LEU A 74 -9.74 6.04 15.56
C LEU A 74 -10.70 5.37 16.57
N PRO A 75 -11.29 6.14 17.49
CA PRO A 75 -12.45 5.69 18.27
C PRO A 75 -13.60 5.24 17.36
N LEU A 76 -14.40 4.26 17.79
CA LEU A 76 -15.49 3.67 16.99
C LEU A 76 -16.51 4.72 16.53
N GLU A 77 -16.75 5.74 17.35
CA GLU A 77 -17.70 6.83 17.11
C GLU A 77 -17.27 7.73 15.94
N GLN A 78 -15.96 7.79 15.69
CA GLN A 78 -15.34 8.58 14.64
C GLN A 78 -15.14 7.78 13.35
N ARG A 79 -15.30 6.46 13.39
CA ARG A 79 -15.18 5.59 12.22
C ARG A 79 -16.45 5.66 11.38
N ARG A 80 -16.36 6.38 10.27
CA ARG A 80 -17.45 6.55 9.31
C ARG A 80 -17.10 5.87 7.98
N PHE A 81 -18.09 5.25 7.36
CA PHE A 81 -18.02 4.70 6.02
C PHE A 81 -19.01 5.43 5.12
N CYS A 82 -18.52 5.98 4.02
CA CYS A 82 -19.35 6.58 2.99
C CYS A 82 -19.82 5.51 2.01
N VAL A 83 -21.13 5.28 1.94
CA VAL A 83 -21.73 4.28 1.05
C VAL A 83 -21.65 4.74 -0.41
N ASP A 84 -21.82 6.03 -0.68
CA ASP A 84 -21.78 6.53 -2.06
C ASP A 84 -20.39 6.41 -2.68
N CYS A 85 -19.35 6.66 -1.88
CA CYS A 85 -17.95 6.55 -2.33
C CYS A 85 -17.36 5.16 -2.11
N GLN A 86 -18.01 4.31 -1.30
CA GLN A 86 -17.45 3.06 -0.80
C GLN A 86 -16.08 3.25 -0.09
N LEU A 87 -15.96 4.33 0.70
CA LEU A 87 -14.71 4.71 1.36
C LEU A 87 -14.86 4.84 2.89
N LEU A 88 -13.81 4.46 3.60
CA LEU A 88 -13.62 4.80 5.01
C LEU A 88 -13.17 6.26 5.10
N ILE A 89 -13.85 7.05 5.92
CA ILE A 89 -13.67 8.51 5.98
C ILE A 89 -12.83 8.87 7.20
N LEU A 90 -11.71 9.56 6.98
CA LEU A 90 -10.94 10.15 8.07
C LEU A 90 -11.61 11.45 8.55
N PRO A 91 -11.44 11.85 9.83
CA PRO A 91 -12.09 13.04 10.38
C PRO A 91 -11.89 14.32 9.55
N GLY A 92 -10.70 14.51 8.97
CA GLY A 92 -10.37 15.66 8.12
C GLY A 92 -11.04 15.67 6.74
N GLU A 93 -11.63 14.56 6.31
CA GLU A 93 -12.27 14.42 4.99
C GLU A 93 -13.80 14.60 5.07
N SER A 94 -14.36 14.68 6.28
CA SER A 94 -15.81 14.71 6.53
C SER A 94 -16.56 15.77 5.73
N ALA A 95 -15.96 16.95 5.52
CA ALA A 95 -16.56 18.04 4.75
C ALA A 95 -16.84 17.67 3.29
N ASN A 96 -15.98 16.86 2.67
CA ASN A 96 -16.14 16.39 1.29
C ASN A 96 -17.27 15.37 1.15
N HIS A 97 -17.74 14.82 2.28
CA HIS A 97 -18.78 13.80 2.34
C HIS A 97 -20.04 14.28 3.06
N ALA A 98 -20.19 15.58 3.31
CA ALA A 98 -21.32 16.15 4.06
C ALA A 98 -22.70 15.85 3.43
N LYS A 99 -22.75 15.63 2.11
CA LYS A 99 -23.98 15.31 1.37
C LYS A 99 -24.12 13.83 1.03
N HIS A 100 -23.18 12.99 1.46
CA HIS A 100 -23.19 11.57 1.15
C HIS A 100 -23.85 10.76 2.26
N PHE A 101 -24.32 9.56 1.92
CA PHE A 101 -24.85 8.62 2.88
C PHE A 101 -23.72 7.96 3.68
N LEU A 102 -23.64 8.29 4.97
CA LEU A 102 -22.62 7.79 5.89
C LEU A 102 -23.20 6.74 6.84
N ARG A 103 -22.50 5.63 7.00
CA ARG A 103 -22.78 4.58 8.00
C ARG A 103 -21.72 4.59 9.08
N THR A 104 -22.13 4.45 10.34
CA THR A 104 -21.21 4.18 11.46
C THR A 104 -20.79 2.72 11.41
N SER A 105 -19.50 2.44 11.62
CA SER A 105 -19.06 1.07 11.89
C SER A 105 -19.41 0.69 13.33
N GLN A 106 -20.70 0.54 13.61
CA GLN A 106 -21.14 -0.17 14.82
C GLN A 106 -21.14 -1.65 14.49
N CYS A 107 -20.32 -2.44 15.19
CA CYS A 107 -20.59 -3.86 15.30
C CYS A 107 -21.90 -3.99 16.08
N SER A 108 -22.90 -4.62 15.46
CA SER A 108 -24.05 -5.13 16.21
C SER A 108 -23.53 -6.25 17.11
N ASP A 109 -23.81 -6.17 18.41
CA ASP A 109 -23.58 -7.24 19.39
C ASP A 109 -24.23 -8.57 18.95
#